data_AF-F2I2J0-F1
#
_entry.id   AF-F2I2J0-F1
#
_cell.length_a   1.000
_cell.length_b   1.000
_cell.length_c   1.000
_cell.angle_alpha   90.00
_cell.angle_beta   90.00
_cell.angle_gamma   90.00
#
_symmetry.space_group_name_H-M   'P 1'
#
loop_
_entity.id
_entity.type
_entity.pdbx_description
1 polymer ?
#
loop_
_entity_poly.entity_id
_entity_poly.type
_entity_poly.pdbx_seq_one_letter_code
_entity_poly.pdbx_strand_id
1 'polypeptide(L)'
;MKKLFSLIVVLGLLLGGNAYSQSMIALKKYIQENDNYASDPITFTYVLKRCSAAYIYATSITKDSSNPENLLKAFRITFNFAAKILMKKMNWTEEVTAKSLKTDIDNMMKYLEKDGNESFAKTGIYMMNNYIGGDLKICNGIVRAINK
;
A
#
# COMPACT_ATOMS: atom_id res chain seq x y z
N MET A 1 5.13 29.01 41.45
CA MET A 1 5.53 28.87 40.02
C MET A 1 6.14 27.50 39.69
N LYS A 2 7.09 26.95 40.46
CA LYS A 2 7.71 25.64 40.17
C LYS A 2 6.72 24.46 40.07
N LYS A 3 5.66 24.44 40.89
CA LYS A 3 4.63 23.38 40.87
C LYS A 3 3.73 23.40 39.63
N LEU A 4 3.57 24.55 38.98
CA LEU A 4 2.73 24.69 37.78
C LEU A 4 3.45 24.17 36.54
N PHE A 5 4.76 24.39 36.44
CA PHE A 5 5.60 23.83 35.38
C PHE A 5 5.65 22.30 35.42
N SER A 6 5.77 21.70 36.61
CA SER A 6 5.72 20.24 36.74
C SER A 6 4.35 19.67 36.31
N LEU A 7 3.25 20.35 36.60
CA LEU A 7 1.91 19.89 36.19
C LEU A 7 1.73 19.97 34.67
N ILE A 8 2.21 21.04 34.02
CA ILE A 8 2.13 21.24 32.57
C ILE A 8 3.00 20.20 31.84
N VAL A 9 4.20 19.91 32.34
CA VAL A 9 5.10 18.90 31.76
C VAL A 9 4.50 17.49 31.86
N VAL A 10 3.88 17.15 33.00
CA VAL A 10 3.23 15.84 33.19
C VAL A 10 1.97 15.71 32.33
N LEU A 11 1.17 16.77 32.18
CA LEU A 11 0.02 16.75 31.26
C LEU A 11 0.44 16.65 29.79
N GLY A 12 1.53 17.30 29.39
CA GLY A 12 2.06 17.25 28.02
C GLY A 12 2.53 15.84 27.61
N LEU A 13 3.07 15.07 28.56
CA LEU A 13 3.52 13.68 28.32
C LEU A 13 2.36 12.68 28.17
N LEU A 14 1.20 12.96 28.77
CA LEU A 14 0.01 12.09 28.69
C LEU A 14 -0.76 12.23 27.35
N LEU A 15 -0.41 13.22 26.53
CA LEU A 15 -0.98 13.43 25.19
C LEU A 15 -0.20 12.72 24.08
N GLY A 16 0.83 11.95 24.43
CA GLY A 16 1.48 11.00 23.52
C GLY A 16 0.59 9.79 23.23
N GLY A 17 -0.59 10.03 22.63
CA GLY A 17 -1.42 8.95 22.10
C GLY A 17 -0.58 8.10 21.16
N ASN A 18 -0.79 6.77 21.20
CA ASN A 18 -0.08 5.79 20.38
C ASN A 18 0.01 6.29 18.93
N ALA A 19 1.14 6.87 18.57
CA ALA A 19 1.40 7.30 17.21
C ALA A 19 1.63 6.03 16.41
N TYR A 20 0.55 5.51 15.81
CA TYR A 20 0.63 4.41 14.86
C TYR A 20 1.39 4.91 13.64
N SER A 21 2.70 4.68 13.65
CA SER A 21 3.55 4.93 12.49
C SER A 21 3.31 3.81 11.48
N GLN A 22 2.19 3.88 10.77
CA GLN A 22 2.01 3.09 9.55
C GLN A 22 3.17 3.42 8.59
N SER A 23 3.78 2.40 8.01
CA SER A 23 4.98 2.56 7.18
C SER A 23 4.69 3.26 5.86
N MET A 24 3.42 3.30 5.42
CA MET A 24 2.96 4.02 4.24
C MET A 24 1.68 4.81 4.53
N ILE A 25 1.55 6.02 3.96
CA ILE A 25 0.27 6.75 3.99
C ILE A 25 -0.81 5.93 3.28
N ALA A 26 -2.06 5.92 3.74
CA ALA A 26 -3.13 5.18 3.06
C ALA A 26 -3.30 5.60 1.59
N LEU A 27 -3.57 4.66 0.68
CA LEU A 27 -3.68 4.93 -0.76
C LEU A 27 -4.80 5.93 -1.07
N LYS A 28 -5.90 5.91 -0.30
CA LYS A 28 -6.96 6.92 -0.39
C LYS A 28 -6.40 8.34 -0.21
N LYS A 29 -5.58 8.52 0.81
CA LYS A 29 -4.96 9.82 1.13
C LYS A 29 -3.97 10.21 0.03
N TYR A 30 -3.12 9.29 -0.41
CA TYR A 30 -2.20 9.52 -1.52
C TYR A 30 -2.93 10.02 -2.79
N ILE A 31 -4.03 9.35 -3.18
CA ILE A 31 -4.84 9.74 -4.35
C ILE A 31 -5.48 11.12 -4.14
N GLN A 32 -5.96 11.43 -2.94
CA GLN A 32 -6.54 12.75 -2.62
C GLN A 32 -5.51 13.88 -2.70
N GLU A 33 -4.27 13.60 -2.30
CA GLU A 33 -3.15 14.55 -2.36
C GLU A 33 -2.51 14.65 -3.76
N ASN A 34 -2.88 13.74 -4.67
CA ASN A 34 -2.41 13.68 -6.07
C ASN A 34 -3.63 13.52 -6.99
N ASP A 35 -4.47 14.55 -7.06
CA ASP A 35 -5.75 14.54 -7.77
C ASP A 35 -5.65 14.18 -9.27
N ASN A 36 -4.52 14.50 -9.89
CA ASN A 36 -4.19 14.15 -11.28
C ASN A 36 -3.48 12.78 -11.44
N TYR A 37 -3.45 11.92 -10.41
CA TYR A 37 -2.66 10.68 -10.41
C TYR A 37 -2.90 9.78 -11.62
N ALA A 38 -4.12 9.74 -12.15
CA ALA A 38 -4.48 8.87 -13.27
C ALA A 38 -3.96 9.38 -14.61
N SER A 39 -3.65 10.68 -14.72
CA SER A 39 -3.12 11.30 -15.94
C SER A 39 -1.60 11.34 -15.96
N ASP A 40 -0.95 11.36 -14.79
CA ASP A 40 0.51 11.28 -14.69
C ASP A 40 1.00 9.82 -14.72
N PRO A 41 1.83 9.41 -15.70
CA PRO A 41 2.29 8.03 -15.81
C PRO A 41 3.08 7.52 -14.59
N ILE A 42 3.83 8.39 -13.90
CA ILE A 42 4.66 8.00 -12.76
C ILE A 42 3.79 7.80 -11.52
N THR A 43 2.91 8.75 -11.22
CA THR A 43 1.97 8.66 -10.09
C THR A 43 0.99 7.50 -10.30
N PHE A 44 0.50 7.28 -11.53
CA PHE A 44 -0.38 6.15 -11.79
C PHE A 44 0.35 4.81 -11.63
N THR A 45 1.59 4.71 -12.12
CA THR A 45 2.38 3.50 -11.95
C THR A 45 2.77 3.25 -10.50
N TYR A 46 2.98 4.28 -9.68
CA TYR A 46 3.11 4.12 -8.22
C TYR A 46 1.86 3.45 -7.62
N VAL A 47 0.66 3.92 -7.96
CA VAL A 47 -0.60 3.32 -7.49
C VAL A 47 -0.70 1.84 -7.90
N LEU A 48 -0.36 1.52 -9.15
CA LEU A 48 -0.39 0.14 -9.67
C LEU A 48 0.66 -0.77 -9.02
N LYS A 49 1.87 -0.26 -8.76
CA LYS A 49 2.92 -0.98 -8.01
C LYS A 49 2.42 -1.28 -6.59
N ARG A 50 1.81 -0.30 -5.93
CA ARG A 50 1.23 -0.46 -4.60
C ARG A 50 0.09 -1.48 -4.56
N CYS A 51 -0.78 -1.48 -5.57
CA CYS A 51 -1.80 -2.52 -5.70
C CYS A 51 -1.20 -3.90 -5.94
N SER A 52 -0.15 -4.00 -6.75
CA SER A 52 0.57 -5.26 -6.97
C SER A 52 1.15 -5.80 -5.66
N ALA A 53 1.82 -4.93 -4.88
CA ALA A 53 2.33 -5.28 -3.55
C ALA A 53 1.20 -5.69 -2.58
N ALA A 54 0.08 -4.97 -2.56
CA ALA A 54 -1.06 -5.31 -1.71
C ALA A 54 -1.67 -6.68 -2.06
N TYR A 55 -1.82 -7.00 -3.35
CA TYR A 55 -2.36 -8.29 -3.78
C TYR A 55 -1.42 -9.45 -3.51
N ILE A 56 -0.11 -9.29 -3.73
CA ILE A 56 0.84 -10.36 -3.46
C ILE A 56 1.04 -10.57 -1.95
N TYR A 57 0.97 -9.49 -1.14
CA TYR A 57 0.89 -9.58 0.32
C TYR A 57 -0.39 -10.29 0.77
N ALA A 58 -1.56 -9.87 0.28
CA ALA A 58 -2.82 -10.54 0.60
C ALA A 58 -2.76 -12.03 0.24
N THR A 59 -2.20 -12.36 -0.93
CA THR A 59 -1.98 -13.75 -1.34
C THR A 59 -1.12 -14.50 -0.33
N SER A 60 -0.06 -13.88 0.21
CA SER A 60 0.89 -14.55 1.11
C SER A 60 0.29 -14.93 2.46
N ILE A 61 -0.65 -14.13 2.97
CA ILE A 61 -1.34 -14.38 4.24
C ILE A 61 -2.64 -15.16 4.10
N THR A 62 -3.18 -15.31 2.88
CA THR A 62 -4.41 -16.07 2.61
C THR A 62 -4.17 -17.36 1.80
N LYS A 63 -2.93 -17.87 1.77
CA LYS A 63 -2.54 -19.05 0.97
C LYS A 63 -3.40 -20.29 1.25
N ASP A 64 -3.84 -20.45 2.49
CA ASP A 64 -4.64 -21.60 2.93
C ASP A 64 -6.16 -21.36 2.83
N SER A 65 -6.58 -20.24 2.24
CA SER A 65 -7.99 -19.88 2.03
C SER A 65 -8.45 -20.18 0.61
N SER A 66 -9.77 -20.11 0.37
CA SER A 66 -10.40 -20.54 -0.87
C SER A 66 -10.19 -19.62 -2.09
N ASN A 67 -9.28 -18.63 -2.07
CA ASN A 67 -9.16 -17.71 -3.21
C ASN A 67 -7.80 -17.02 -3.52
N PRO A 68 -6.64 -17.67 -3.35
CA PRO A 68 -5.34 -17.06 -3.68
C PRO A 68 -5.19 -16.78 -5.19
N GLU A 69 -5.83 -17.56 -6.07
CA GLU A 69 -5.72 -17.40 -7.52
C GLU A 69 -6.28 -16.06 -8.02
N ASN A 70 -7.42 -15.59 -7.47
CA ASN A 70 -7.97 -14.30 -7.88
C ASN A 70 -7.08 -13.13 -7.44
N LEU A 71 -6.42 -13.23 -6.29
CA LEU A 71 -5.45 -12.23 -5.83
C LEU A 71 -4.21 -12.23 -6.73
N LEU A 72 -3.68 -13.41 -7.09
CA LEU A 72 -2.58 -13.54 -8.05
C LEU A 72 -2.95 -12.99 -9.42
N LYS A 73 -4.18 -13.22 -9.89
CA LYS A 73 -4.68 -12.65 -11.14
C LYS A 73 -4.72 -11.12 -11.07
N ALA A 74 -5.22 -10.57 -9.96
CA ALA A 74 -5.28 -9.13 -9.74
C ALA A 74 -3.86 -8.51 -9.69
N PHE A 75 -2.91 -9.15 -9.01
CA PHE A 75 -1.49 -8.80 -9.03
C PHE A 75 -0.94 -8.75 -10.47
N ARG A 76 -1.17 -9.79 -11.28
CA ARG A 76 -0.69 -9.84 -12.66
C ARG A 76 -1.26 -8.72 -13.51
N ILE A 77 -2.53 -8.38 -13.32
CA ILE A 77 -3.18 -7.26 -14.03
C ILE A 77 -2.50 -5.95 -13.70
N THR A 78 -2.34 -5.63 -12.41
CA THR A 78 -1.73 -4.35 -12.01
C THR A 78 -0.26 -4.28 -12.39
N PHE A 79 0.49 -5.38 -12.24
CA PHE A 79 1.90 -5.46 -12.64
C PHE A 79 2.06 -5.24 -14.15
N ASN A 80 1.32 -5.98 -14.98
CA ASN A 80 1.42 -5.89 -16.43
C ASN A 80 0.96 -4.53 -16.94
N PHE A 81 -0.06 -3.93 -16.31
CA PHE A 81 -0.53 -2.61 -16.70
C PHE A 81 0.48 -1.52 -16.35
N ALA A 82 1.12 -1.61 -15.17
CA ALA A 82 2.22 -0.72 -14.81
C ALA A 82 3.40 -0.84 -15.79
N ALA A 83 3.78 -2.08 -16.15
CA ALA A 83 4.83 -2.33 -17.13
C ALA A 83 4.51 -1.68 -18.48
N LYS A 84 3.28 -1.88 -18.99
CA LYS A 84 2.82 -1.27 -20.24
C LYS A 84 2.88 0.25 -20.22
N ILE A 85 2.52 0.89 -19.12
CA ILE A 85 2.60 2.35 -18.99
C ILE A 85 4.06 2.81 -19.04
N LEU A 86 4.94 2.20 -18.23
CA LEU A 86 6.35 2.58 -18.16
C LEU A 86 7.04 2.42 -19.52
N MET A 87 6.83 1.28 -20.20
CA MET A 87 7.42 1.06 -21.52
C MET A 87 6.87 2.03 -22.58
N LYS A 88 5.55 2.26 -22.62
CA LYS A 88 4.94 3.08 -23.68
C LYS A 88 5.03 4.59 -23.45
N LYS A 89 4.96 5.05 -22.20
CA LYS A 89 4.89 6.47 -21.84
C LYS A 89 6.22 7.03 -21.36
N MET A 90 7.06 6.19 -20.76
CA MET A 90 8.40 6.58 -20.28
C MET A 90 9.52 6.07 -21.19
N ASN A 91 9.20 5.30 -22.23
CA ASN A 91 10.16 4.70 -23.16
C ASN A 91 11.23 3.84 -22.46
N TRP A 92 10.86 3.20 -21.35
CA TRP A 92 11.75 2.29 -20.63
C TRP A 92 11.91 0.97 -21.38
N THR A 93 13.11 0.40 -21.33
CA THR A 93 13.34 -0.96 -21.82
C THR A 93 12.61 -1.97 -20.93
N GLU A 94 12.40 -3.18 -21.45
CA GLU A 94 11.81 -4.29 -20.68
C GLU A 94 12.63 -4.60 -19.42
N GLU A 95 13.96 -4.65 -19.54
CA GLU A 95 14.88 -4.92 -18.43
C GLU A 95 14.75 -3.85 -17.33
N VAL A 96 14.80 -2.56 -17.69
CA VAL A 96 14.66 -1.46 -16.74
C VAL A 96 13.30 -1.49 -16.06
N THR A 97 12.25 -1.77 -16.84
CA THR A 97 10.87 -1.86 -16.35
C THR A 97 10.71 -3.01 -15.35
N ALA A 98 11.17 -4.21 -15.69
CA ALA A 98 11.10 -5.38 -14.83
C ALA A 98 11.87 -5.17 -13.52
N LYS A 99 13.09 -4.62 -13.60
CA LYS A 99 13.92 -4.34 -12.43
C LYS A 99 13.27 -3.31 -11.51
N SER A 100 12.77 -2.19 -12.05
CA SER A 100 12.09 -1.16 -11.25
C SER A 100 10.82 -1.70 -10.59
N LEU A 101 9.95 -2.38 -11.35
CA LEU A 101 8.71 -2.95 -10.81
C LEU A 101 9.01 -3.92 -9.68
N LYS A 102 9.96 -4.85 -9.89
CA LYS A 102 10.36 -5.81 -8.87
C LYS A 102 10.87 -5.10 -7.61
N THR A 103 11.83 -4.19 -7.74
CA THR A 103 12.42 -3.49 -6.59
C THR A 103 11.38 -2.71 -5.79
N ASP A 104 10.50 -1.95 -6.48
CA ASP A 104 9.51 -1.13 -5.80
C ASP A 104 8.45 -1.98 -5.12
N ILE A 105 7.96 -3.04 -5.78
CA ILE A 105 6.98 -3.96 -5.22
C ILE A 105 7.57 -4.70 -4.02
N ASP A 106 8.81 -5.18 -4.10
CA ASP A 106 9.50 -5.85 -2.99
C ASP A 106 9.66 -4.91 -1.79
N ASN A 107 9.95 -3.62 -2.02
CA ASN A 107 10.06 -2.64 -0.94
C ASN A 107 8.71 -2.33 -0.30
N MET A 108 7.65 -2.13 -1.10
CA MET A 108 6.29 -1.93 -0.59
C MET A 108 5.79 -3.15 0.18
N MET A 109 6.09 -4.35 -0.32
CA MET A 109 5.80 -5.63 0.36
C MET A 109 6.37 -5.67 1.77
N LYS A 110 7.64 -5.28 1.98
CA LYS A 110 8.26 -5.25 3.32
C LYS A 110 7.49 -4.36 4.29
N TYR A 111 6.99 -3.21 3.83
CA TYR A 111 6.18 -2.32 4.66
C TYR A 111 4.81 -2.92 5.00
N LEU A 112 4.15 -3.55 4.02
CA LEU A 112 2.88 -4.24 4.23
C LEU A 112 3.02 -5.42 5.19
N GLU A 113 4.08 -6.21 5.06
CA GLU A 113 4.40 -7.32 5.96
C GLU A 113 4.62 -6.83 7.39
N LYS A 114 5.44 -5.78 7.56
CA LYS A 114 5.68 -5.18 8.88
C LYS A 114 4.37 -4.71 9.51
N ASP A 115 3.64 -3.84 8.82
CA ASP A 115 2.42 -3.21 9.37
C ASP A 115 1.31 -4.25 9.60
N GLY A 116 1.18 -5.23 8.70
CA GLY A 116 0.22 -6.31 8.83
C GLY A 116 0.54 -7.26 9.98
N ASN A 117 1.81 -7.60 10.20
CA ASN A 117 2.24 -8.38 11.36
C ASN A 117 2.00 -7.64 12.67
N GLU A 118 2.30 -6.33 12.72
CA GLU A 118 1.97 -5.49 13.88
C GLU A 118 0.47 -5.43 14.14
N SER A 119 -0.35 -5.32 13.08
CA SER A 119 -1.81 -5.35 13.16
C SER A 119 -2.31 -6.68 13.70
N PHE A 120 -1.77 -7.80 13.21
CA PHE A 120 -2.12 -9.13 13.66
C PHE A 120 -1.77 -9.34 15.13
N ALA A 121 -0.56 -8.97 15.56
CA ALA A 121 -0.13 -9.08 16.95
C ALA A 121 -1.05 -8.32 17.92
N LYS A 122 -1.64 -7.20 17.48
CA LYS A 122 -2.52 -6.35 18.30
C LYS A 122 -3.99 -6.77 18.26
N THR A 123 -4.47 -7.28 17.12
CA THR A 123 -5.91 -7.41 16.85
C THR A 123 -6.34 -8.78 16.36
N GLY A 124 -5.39 -9.68 16.06
CA GLY A 124 -5.65 -10.95 15.37
C GLY A 124 -5.98 -10.80 13.88
N ILE A 125 -5.91 -9.58 13.32
CA ILE A 125 -6.28 -9.30 11.93
C ILE A 125 -5.10 -8.64 11.19
N TYR A 126 -4.70 -9.23 10.07
CA TYR A 126 -3.61 -8.71 9.24
C TYR A 126 -3.99 -7.44 8.47
N MET A 127 -5.18 -7.39 7.85
CA MET A 127 -5.51 -6.34 6.86
C MET A 127 -6.93 -5.76 6.91
N MET A 128 -7.97 -6.50 7.32
CA MET A 128 -9.36 -6.10 7.03
C MET A 128 -9.80 -4.77 7.67
N ASN A 129 -9.21 -4.41 8.81
CA ASN A 129 -9.59 -3.23 9.60
C ASN A 129 -8.46 -2.19 9.70
N ASN A 130 -7.55 -2.16 8.72
CA ASN A 130 -6.47 -1.17 8.64
C ASN A 130 -6.34 -0.60 7.22
N TYR A 131 -5.32 0.24 7.00
CA TYR A 131 -5.12 0.89 5.71
C TYR A 131 -4.88 -0.11 4.57
N ILE A 132 -4.31 -1.29 4.85
CA ILE A 132 -4.04 -2.33 3.84
C ILE A 132 -5.36 -2.84 3.25
N GLY A 133 -6.35 -3.11 4.09
CA GLY A 133 -7.70 -3.46 3.63
C GLY A 133 -8.39 -2.32 2.87
N GLY A 134 -8.13 -1.07 3.27
CA GLY A 134 -8.58 0.11 2.54
C GLY A 134 -7.97 0.21 1.13
N ASP A 135 -6.66 -0.02 1.03
CA ASP A 135 -5.92 -0.01 -0.22
C ASP A 135 -6.42 -1.11 -1.17
N LEU A 136 -6.64 -2.34 -0.67
CA LEU A 136 -7.18 -3.45 -1.45
C LEU A 136 -8.56 -3.13 -2.06
N LYS A 137 -9.43 -2.41 -1.34
CA LYS A 137 -10.74 -1.98 -1.87
C LYS A 137 -10.58 -1.03 -3.06
N ILE A 138 -9.66 -0.07 -2.96
CA ILE A 138 -9.33 0.87 -4.05
C ILE A 138 -8.75 0.10 -5.24
N CYS A 139 -7.78 -0.77 -4.97
CA CYS A 139 -7.11 -1.58 -5.99
C CYS A 139 -8.09 -2.50 -6.74
N ASN A 140 -9.10 -3.04 -6.07
CA ASN A 140 -10.14 -3.83 -6.72
C ASN A 140 -10.98 -2.97 -7.69
N GLY A 141 -11.28 -1.73 -7.32
CA GLY A 141 -11.91 -0.75 -8.22
C GLY A 141 -11.07 -0.50 -9.48
N ILE A 142 -9.75 -0.31 -9.32
CA ILE A 142 -8.81 -0.11 -10.43
C ILE A 142 -8.75 -1.33 -11.34
N VAL A 143 -8.61 -2.54 -10.78
CA VAL A 143 -8.57 -3.78 -11.57
C VAL A 143 -9.84 -3.97 -12.40
N ARG A 144 -11.02 -3.68 -11.82
CA ARG A 144 -12.29 -3.71 -12.55
C ARG A 144 -12.34 -2.69 -13.68
N ALA A 145 -11.73 -1.51 -13.50
CA ALA A 145 -11.67 -0.48 -14.54
C ALA A 145 -10.73 -0.87 -15.69
N ILE A 146 -9.61 -1.57 -15.41
CA ILE A 146 -8.66 -2.04 -16.43
C ILE A 146 -9.23 -3.18 -17.29
N ASN A 147 -10.09 -4.02 -16.70
CA ASN A 147 -10.68 -5.18 -17.38
C ASN A 147 -12.00 -4.88 -18.12
N LYS A 148 -12.47 -3.63 -18.12
CA LYS A 148 -13.60 -3.18 -18.95
C LYS A 148 -13.12 -2.78 -20.33
#